data_AF-A0AAJ3KNP4-F1
#
_entry.id   AF-A0AAJ3KNP4-F1
#
_cell.length_a   1.000
_cell.length_b   1.000
_cell.length_c   1.000
_cell.angle_alpha   90.00
_cell.angle_beta   90.00
_cell.angle_gamma   90.00
#
_symmetry.space_group_name_H-M   'P 1'
#
loop_
_entity.id
_entity.type
_entity.pdbx_description
1 polymer ?
#
loop_
_entity_poly.entity_id
_entity_poly.type
_entity_poly.pdbx_seq_one_letter_code
_entity_poly.pdbx_strand_id
1 'polypeptide(L)'
;MTLSVKFDDIELGKYIKVLQGFTPFVGADWNPSFVKAEKQNGSDFAYTSYENKQIVMPFTIEGNLEENYDALQKALKVDEPKKLVFGNVPNKCFYAIPCGTLEFSEETEFLGEGTITWLIPDGVAYSTAEFDFYGVQQNGYQTITIKNDGTEWADVDYEITHQHENGFIGLVSQYGTIQLGKVEETDVEDYEASEILINDKFSPSTSGWVLNNATTVHVVSEHKQTGNLAITNGTGGYALRVTDYGAGEQWHGPSWTKQVPRDSNGHTGAKNCTLSWHHYFTTSTFNNRGVIQFLMTDRNKKNVAAMTVFKNELGNNRGYAEFFVNGLNKGKIEFDCSWDNPRTGQNAGKSSISKFGDRFEFNVNGEVKPFTVPEMIDIEVTEISIFIGAWGSGEGIGENHVYSIEFTSHSVDAQRDVPNRFQAGSVVQINGESTKVYVDGVASAGHEVTGTDYFKVPPGTTEVQFYYSDFSSPPPTIKAKIREVYL
;
A
#
# COMPACT_ATOMS: atom_id res chain seq x y z
N MET A 1 46.49 40.88 -24.41
CA MET A 1 45.88 39.62 -23.91
C MET A 1 44.80 39.25 -24.88
N THR A 2 44.83 38.02 -25.39
CA THR A 2 43.85 37.47 -26.31
C THR A 2 42.58 37.09 -25.54
N LEU A 3 41.40 37.24 -26.16
CA LEU A 3 40.16 36.72 -25.61
C LEU A 3 40.25 35.19 -25.44
N SER A 4 39.96 34.68 -24.25
CA SER A 4 39.85 33.22 -24.02
C SER A 4 38.59 32.69 -24.69
N VAL A 5 38.71 31.54 -25.36
CA VAL A 5 37.61 30.85 -26.02
C VAL A 5 37.76 29.37 -25.74
N LYS A 6 36.80 28.79 -25.02
CA LYS A 6 36.77 27.37 -24.71
C LYS A 6 35.69 26.69 -25.52
N PHE A 7 36.08 25.72 -26.34
CA PHE A 7 35.18 24.89 -27.12
C PHE A 7 35.46 23.43 -26.80
N ASP A 8 34.44 22.69 -26.38
CA ASP A 8 34.56 21.29 -25.95
C ASP A 8 35.69 21.09 -24.91
N ASP A 9 35.73 21.99 -23.91
CA ASP A 9 36.77 22.10 -22.87
C ASP A 9 38.20 22.39 -23.37
N ILE A 10 38.40 22.62 -24.68
CA ILE A 10 39.67 23.01 -25.28
C ILE A 10 39.78 24.53 -25.33
N GLU A 11 40.83 25.08 -24.74
CA GLU A 11 41.19 26.50 -24.86
C GLU A 11 41.80 26.79 -26.24
N LEU A 12 41.02 27.39 -27.14
CA LEU A 12 41.44 27.73 -28.50
C LEU A 12 42.50 28.83 -28.52
N GLY A 13 42.55 29.68 -27.49
CA GLY A 13 43.59 30.72 -27.34
C GLY A 13 45.03 30.19 -27.31
N LYS A 14 45.22 28.87 -27.25
CA LYS A 14 46.52 28.19 -27.42
C LYS A 14 47.01 28.20 -28.87
N TYR A 15 46.11 28.23 -29.84
CA TYR A 15 46.39 28.09 -31.27
C TYR A 15 46.11 29.37 -32.05
N ILE A 16 45.10 30.13 -31.62
CA ILE A 16 44.60 31.31 -32.33
C ILE A 16 44.55 32.54 -31.42
N LYS A 17 44.52 33.71 -32.04
CA LYS A 17 44.21 34.98 -31.38
C LYS A 17 42.94 35.60 -31.95
N VAL A 18 41.89 35.72 -31.14
CA VAL A 18 40.66 36.41 -31.55
C VAL A 18 40.94 37.87 -31.84
N LEU A 19 40.44 38.37 -32.99
CA LEU A 19 40.65 39.76 -33.39
C LEU A 19 39.96 40.76 -32.45
N GLN A 20 40.56 41.95 -32.35
CA GLN A 20 40.02 43.03 -31.56
C GLN A 20 38.65 43.50 -32.11
N GLY A 21 37.69 43.73 -31.21
CA GLY A 21 36.34 44.19 -31.57
C GLY A 21 35.32 43.06 -31.75
N PHE A 22 35.74 41.79 -31.67
CA PHE A 22 34.82 40.66 -31.64
C PHE A 22 33.86 40.74 -30.43
N THR A 23 32.60 40.37 -30.67
CA THR A 23 31.57 40.24 -29.64
C THR A 23 30.71 38.99 -29.90
N PRO A 24 30.44 38.18 -28.87
CA PRO A 24 29.47 37.09 -28.98
C PRO A 24 28.01 37.58 -28.83
N PHE A 25 27.78 38.88 -28.61
CA PHE A 25 26.44 39.47 -28.50
C PHE A 25 25.80 39.63 -29.88
N VAL A 26 25.35 38.50 -30.41
CA VAL A 26 24.57 38.39 -31.64
C VAL A 26 23.23 37.75 -31.26
N GLY A 27 22.12 38.30 -31.77
CA GLY A 27 20.78 37.74 -31.56
C GLY A 27 20.53 36.52 -32.44
N ALA A 28 19.47 35.78 -32.14
CA ALA A 28 18.96 34.76 -33.06
C ALA A 28 18.25 35.40 -34.26
N ASP A 29 18.14 34.65 -35.36
CA ASP A 29 17.42 35.11 -36.54
C ASP A 29 15.90 35.09 -36.29
N TRP A 30 15.28 36.27 -36.28
CA TRP A 30 13.83 36.41 -36.07
C TRP A 30 13.06 36.16 -37.36
N ASN A 31 12.06 35.28 -37.29
CA ASN A 31 11.22 34.90 -38.42
C ASN A 31 9.72 35.15 -38.12
N PRO A 32 9.23 36.40 -38.30
CA PRO A 32 7.83 36.73 -38.06
C PRO A 32 6.91 36.18 -39.16
N SER A 33 5.84 35.52 -38.74
CA SER A 33 4.82 34.94 -39.61
C SER A 33 3.56 35.81 -39.70
N PHE A 34 2.99 35.91 -40.90
CA PHE A 34 1.83 36.75 -41.18
C PHE A 34 0.74 35.99 -41.97
N VAL A 35 -0.53 36.29 -41.69
CA VAL A 35 -1.69 35.78 -42.43
C VAL A 35 -2.23 36.88 -43.34
N LYS A 36 -2.57 36.54 -44.58
CA LYS A 36 -3.08 37.51 -45.55
C LYS A 36 -4.48 37.98 -45.15
N ALA A 37 -4.68 39.30 -45.05
CA ALA A 37 -6.00 39.87 -44.80
C ALA A 37 -6.88 39.74 -46.07
N GLU A 38 -8.06 39.11 -45.96
CA GLU A 38 -8.88 38.75 -47.13
C GLU A 38 -9.47 39.95 -47.90
N LYS A 39 -9.62 41.12 -47.28
CA LYS A 39 -10.32 42.28 -47.88
C LYS A 39 -9.67 43.65 -47.59
N GLN A 40 -8.41 43.67 -47.20
CA GLN A 40 -7.67 44.92 -46.90
C GLN A 40 -6.23 44.82 -47.40
N ASN A 41 -5.59 45.97 -47.64
CA ASN A 41 -4.15 46.00 -47.91
C ASN A 41 -3.41 45.73 -46.60
N GLY A 42 -2.59 44.68 -46.55
CA GLY A 42 -1.80 44.30 -45.37
C GLY A 42 -1.93 42.82 -45.01
N SER A 43 -1.38 42.47 -43.86
CA SER A 43 -1.40 41.12 -43.30
C SER A 43 -1.49 41.19 -41.78
N ASP A 44 -2.21 40.24 -41.19
CA ASP A 44 -2.31 40.12 -39.73
C ASP A 44 -1.10 39.34 -39.20
N PHE A 45 -0.51 39.83 -38.12
CA PHE A 45 0.56 39.12 -37.42
C PHE A 45 0.03 37.82 -36.80
N ALA A 46 0.73 36.70 -37.04
CA ALA A 46 0.39 35.42 -36.46
C ALA A 46 1.22 35.15 -35.20
N TYR A 47 2.52 34.96 -35.37
CA TYR A 47 3.49 34.70 -34.32
C TYR A 47 4.90 35.01 -34.85
N THR A 48 5.88 35.09 -33.95
CA THR A 48 7.30 35.17 -34.31
C THR A 48 8.01 33.96 -33.73
N SER A 49 8.85 33.30 -34.52
CA SER A 49 9.85 32.34 -34.02
C SER A 49 11.25 32.92 -34.18
N TYR A 50 12.21 32.37 -33.46
CA TYR A 50 13.63 32.57 -33.73
C TYR A 50 14.24 31.25 -34.18
N GLU A 51 15.19 31.32 -35.11
CA GLU A 51 15.87 30.15 -35.69
C GLU A 51 17.23 29.92 -35.01
N ASN A 52 18.23 29.50 -35.77
CA ASN A 52 19.58 29.36 -35.28
C ASN A 52 20.21 30.74 -35.01
N LYS A 53 21.29 30.71 -34.22
CA LYS A 53 22.16 31.86 -34.01
C LYS A 53 23.52 31.57 -34.60
N GLN A 54 24.09 32.53 -35.34
CA GLN A 54 25.44 32.42 -35.89
C GLN A 54 26.38 33.42 -35.24
N ILE A 55 27.48 32.93 -34.68
CA ILE A 55 28.53 33.77 -34.12
C ILE A 55 29.75 33.64 -35.04
N VAL A 56 30.03 34.70 -35.79
CA VAL A 56 31.19 34.78 -36.68
C VAL A 56 32.38 35.32 -35.89
N MET A 57 33.37 34.46 -35.66
CA MET A 57 34.54 34.76 -34.84
C MET A 57 35.80 34.85 -35.70
N PRO A 58 36.30 36.07 -35.98
CA PRO A 58 37.55 36.25 -36.69
C PRO A 58 38.76 36.05 -35.76
N PHE A 59 39.83 35.46 -36.29
CA PHE A 59 41.06 35.16 -35.56
C PHE A 59 42.32 35.34 -36.43
N THR A 60 43.47 35.45 -35.77
CA THR A 60 44.79 35.33 -36.38
C THR A 60 45.55 34.14 -35.83
N ILE A 61 46.48 33.60 -36.61
CA ILE A 61 47.53 32.69 -36.15
C ILE A 61 48.86 33.40 -36.35
N GLU A 62 49.71 33.39 -35.31
CA GLU A 62 51.06 33.95 -35.36
C GLU A 62 52.10 32.84 -35.12
N GLY A 63 53.22 32.88 -35.84
CA GLY A 63 54.32 31.93 -35.68
C GLY A 63 54.12 30.63 -36.45
N ASN A 64 54.00 29.50 -35.75
CA ASN A 64 53.88 28.15 -36.35
C ASN A 64 52.50 27.96 -37.01
N LEU A 65 52.30 28.52 -38.21
CA LEU A 65 51.00 28.55 -38.90
C LEU A 65 50.42 27.15 -39.10
N GLU A 66 51.17 26.24 -39.73
CA GLU A 66 50.73 24.88 -40.07
C GLU A 66 50.33 24.07 -38.81
N GLU A 67 51.21 24.04 -37.81
CA GLU A 67 50.99 23.29 -36.56
C GLU A 67 49.75 23.79 -35.80
N ASN A 68 49.59 25.11 -35.68
CA ASN A 68 48.45 25.70 -34.99
C ASN A 68 47.14 25.53 -35.78
N TYR A 69 47.20 25.58 -37.11
CA TYR A 69 46.05 25.37 -37.97
C TYR A 69 45.55 23.91 -37.90
N ASP A 70 46.46 22.94 -37.94
CA ASP A 70 46.12 21.52 -37.77
C ASP A 70 45.55 21.22 -36.36
N ALA A 71 46.14 21.83 -35.32
CA ALA A 71 45.63 21.71 -33.96
C ALA A 71 44.22 22.33 -33.82
N LEU A 72 43.97 23.47 -34.46
CA LEU A 72 42.66 24.09 -34.52
C LEU A 72 41.65 23.18 -35.22
N GLN A 73 41.95 22.67 -36.42
CA GLN A 73 41.07 21.76 -37.14
C GLN A 73 40.74 20.52 -36.33
N LYS A 74 41.73 19.97 -35.60
CA LYS A 74 41.51 18.84 -34.70
C LYS A 74 40.54 19.18 -33.57
N ALA A 75 40.63 20.39 -32.99
CA ALA A 75 39.72 20.83 -31.94
C ALA A 75 38.29 21.12 -32.45
N LEU A 76 38.16 21.57 -33.70
CA LEU A 76 36.87 21.87 -34.33
C LEU A 76 36.15 20.61 -34.88
N LYS A 77 36.85 19.48 -34.96
CA LYS A 77 36.30 18.23 -35.50
C LYS A 77 35.35 17.56 -34.49
N VAL A 78 34.09 17.96 -34.53
CA VAL A 78 32.99 17.41 -33.73
C VAL A 78 31.83 16.97 -34.62
N ASP A 79 31.00 16.05 -34.13
CA ASP A 79 29.83 15.48 -34.83
C ASP A 79 28.48 15.98 -34.28
N GLU A 80 28.49 16.64 -33.12
CA GLU A 80 27.32 17.23 -32.47
C GLU A 80 27.68 18.58 -31.80
N PRO A 81 26.70 19.44 -31.49
CA PRO A 81 26.95 20.70 -30.80
C PRO A 81 27.66 20.49 -29.45
N LYS A 82 28.76 21.22 -29.23
CA LYS A 82 29.54 21.19 -27.99
C LYS A 82 29.51 22.53 -27.27
N LYS A 83 29.85 22.50 -25.99
CA LYS A 83 29.86 23.69 -25.12
C LYS A 83 30.91 24.69 -25.60
N LEU A 84 30.48 25.93 -25.83
CA LEU A 84 31.28 27.08 -26.22
C LEU A 84 31.16 28.19 -25.17
N VAL A 85 32.28 28.66 -24.65
CA VAL A 85 32.35 29.75 -23.64
C VAL A 85 33.37 30.79 -24.08
N PHE A 86 32.96 32.06 -24.06
CA PHE A 86 33.84 33.19 -24.34
C PHE A 86 34.25 33.88 -23.05
N GLY A 87 35.53 34.25 -22.92
CA GLY A 87 36.09 34.83 -21.70
C GLY A 87 35.55 36.21 -21.33
N ASN A 88 34.90 36.92 -22.26
CA ASN A 88 34.20 38.18 -22.02
C ASN A 88 32.74 37.98 -21.56
N VAL A 89 32.19 36.76 -21.65
CA VAL A 89 30.86 36.39 -21.14
C VAL A 89 30.94 35.02 -20.43
N PRO A 90 31.77 34.90 -19.37
CA PRO A 90 32.09 33.60 -18.76
C PRO A 90 30.91 32.95 -18.01
N ASN A 91 29.86 33.74 -17.71
CA ASN A 91 28.63 33.28 -17.08
C ASN A 91 27.63 32.66 -18.08
N LYS A 92 27.92 32.69 -19.38
CA LYS A 92 27.07 32.08 -20.42
C LYS A 92 27.85 31.05 -21.24
N CYS A 93 27.16 30.00 -21.64
CA CYS A 93 27.65 29.05 -22.62
C CYS A 93 26.64 28.84 -23.74
N PHE A 94 27.15 28.48 -24.92
CA PHE A 94 26.37 28.12 -26.09
C PHE A 94 26.63 26.66 -26.42
N TYR A 95 25.65 25.96 -27.00
CA TYR A 95 25.88 24.66 -27.61
C TYR A 95 26.06 24.88 -29.11
N ALA A 96 27.32 24.93 -29.52
CA ALA A 96 27.72 25.35 -30.86
C ALA A 96 28.35 24.21 -31.66
N ILE A 97 28.18 24.26 -32.98
CA ILE A 97 28.91 23.43 -33.93
C ILE A 97 29.57 24.34 -34.97
N PRO A 98 30.87 24.17 -35.29
CA PRO A 98 31.48 24.94 -36.36
C PRO A 98 30.81 24.58 -37.70
N CYS A 99 30.51 25.60 -38.50
CA CYS A 99 29.81 25.44 -39.77
C CYS A 99 30.45 26.27 -40.89
N GLY A 100 30.17 25.89 -42.13
CA GLY A 100 30.77 26.51 -43.31
C GLY A 100 32.23 26.13 -43.52
N THR A 101 32.91 26.91 -44.36
CA THR A 101 34.33 26.72 -44.65
C THR A 101 35.17 27.53 -43.67
N LEU A 102 36.20 26.92 -43.08
CA LEU A 102 37.24 27.63 -42.34
C LEU A 102 38.13 28.36 -43.36
N GLU A 103 37.76 29.59 -43.70
CA GLU A 103 38.59 30.44 -44.57
C GLU A 103 39.82 30.91 -43.80
N PHE A 104 41.01 30.65 -44.35
CA PHE A 104 42.29 31.07 -43.78
C PHE A 104 43.18 31.64 -44.89
N SER A 105 43.64 32.88 -44.73
CA SER A 105 44.60 33.55 -45.62
C SER A 105 45.94 33.72 -44.94
N GLU A 106 47.01 33.31 -45.61
CA GLU A 106 48.37 33.62 -45.19
C GLU A 106 48.72 35.05 -45.64
N GLU A 107 48.89 35.97 -44.69
CA GLU A 107 49.31 37.35 -44.96
C GLU A 107 50.83 37.44 -45.08
N THR A 108 51.56 36.65 -44.26
CA THR A 108 53.01 36.48 -44.29
C THR A 108 53.39 35.07 -43.84
N GLU A 109 54.66 34.68 -43.96
CA GLU A 109 55.18 33.38 -43.47
C GLU A 109 54.90 33.11 -41.97
N PHE A 110 54.63 34.14 -41.17
CA PHE A 110 54.40 34.02 -39.73
C PHE A 110 53.06 34.58 -39.25
N LEU A 111 52.17 34.98 -40.17
CA LEU A 111 50.87 35.58 -39.83
C LEU A 111 49.81 35.17 -40.86
N GLY A 112 48.69 34.65 -40.39
CA GLY A 112 47.49 34.46 -41.19
C GLY A 112 46.22 34.85 -40.45
N GLU A 113 45.17 35.14 -41.19
CA GLU A 113 43.84 35.50 -40.69
C GLU A 113 42.82 34.46 -41.10
N GLY A 114 41.80 34.23 -40.27
CA GLY A 114 40.71 33.34 -40.62
C GLY A 114 39.45 33.60 -39.82
N THR A 115 38.38 32.88 -40.17
CA THR A 115 37.07 33.04 -39.53
C THR A 115 36.45 31.69 -39.18
N ILE A 116 36.01 31.54 -37.93
CA ILE A 116 35.18 30.41 -37.50
C ILE A 116 33.74 30.89 -37.39
N THR A 117 32.81 30.23 -38.08
CA THR A 117 31.37 30.46 -37.90
C THR A 117 30.79 29.40 -36.99
N TRP A 118 30.38 29.82 -35.79
CA TRP A 118 29.70 28.96 -34.83
C TRP A 118 28.19 28.98 -35.11
N LEU A 119 27.62 27.82 -35.40
CA LEU A 119 26.17 27.62 -35.46
C LEU A 119 25.67 27.16 -34.09
N ILE A 120 24.73 27.90 -33.52
CA ILE A 120 24.03 27.56 -32.28
C ILE A 120 22.62 27.13 -32.69
N PRO A 121 22.33 25.81 -32.76
CA PRO A 121 21.10 25.32 -33.38
C PRO A 121 19.82 25.74 -32.65
N ASP A 122 19.86 25.85 -31.32
CA ASP A 122 18.71 26.24 -30.48
C ASP A 122 18.56 27.76 -30.32
N GLY A 123 19.49 28.54 -30.88
CA GLY A 123 19.43 30.00 -30.90
C GLY A 123 19.71 30.68 -29.55
N VAL A 124 19.96 29.95 -28.46
CA VAL A 124 20.02 30.51 -27.11
C VAL A 124 21.38 30.34 -26.44
N ALA A 125 21.58 31.04 -25.32
CA ALA A 125 22.69 30.84 -24.41
C ALA A 125 22.18 30.36 -23.06
N TYR A 126 22.92 29.49 -22.40
CA TYR A 126 22.60 28.98 -21.07
C TYR A 126 23.52 29.58 -20.03
N SER A 127 23.03 29.78 -18.81
CA SER A 127 23.90 30.09 -17.67
C SER A 127 24.91 28.97 -17.45
N THR A 128 26.15 29.31 -17.12
CA THR A 128 27.13 28.31 -16.67
C THR A 128 26.92 27.89 -15.21
N ALA A 129 26.06 28.61 -14.48
CA ALA A 129 25.63 28.29 -13.13
C ALA A 129 24.23 27.66 -13.11
N GLU A 130 23.97 26.90 -12.07
CA GLU A 130 22.64 26.37 -11.73
C GLU A 130 22.16 27.06 -10.45
N PHE A 131 20.85 27.26 -10.35
CA PHE A 131 20.24 27.96 -9.24
C PHE A 131 19.23 27.06 -8.53
N ASP A 132 19.46 26.86 -7.23
CA ASP A 132 18.63 26.00 -6.37
C ASP A 132 17.60 26.84 -5.60
N PHE A 133 16.40 26.29 -5.45
CA PHE A 133 15.29 26.85 -4.68
C PHE A 133 14.71 25.77 -3.78
N TYR A 134 14.33 26.12 -2.55
CA TYR A 134 13.89 25.15 -1.56
C TYR A 134 12.44 25.38 -1.15
N GLY A 135 11.73 24.30 -0.85
CA GLY A 135 10.37 24.34 -0.32
C GLY A 135 10.31 24.98 1.06
N VAL A 136 9.33 25.86 1.25
CA VAL A 136 8.98 26.42 2.56
C VAL A 136 7.62 25.86 2.98
N GLN A 137 7.59 25.21 4.14
CA GLN A 137 6.37 24.63 4.70
C GLN A 137 5.28 25.68 4.93
N GLN A 138 4.10 25.42 4.38
CA GLN A 138 2.84 26.09 4.63
C GLN A 138 1.87 25.12 5.33
N ASN A 139 0.63 25.55 5.59
CA ASN A 139 -0.39 24.69 6.17
C ASN A 139 -0.89 23.67 5.14
N GLY A 140 -0.41 22.44 5.19
CA GLY A 140 -0.84 21.31 4.35
C GLY A 140 -0.06 21.12 3.03
N TYR A 141 0.90 21.98 2.70
CA TYR A 141 1.76 21.88 1.50
C TYR A 141 3.03 22.72 1.68
N GLN A 142 4.01 22.60 0.78
CA GLN A 142 5.16 23.49 0.71
C GLN A 142 5.08 24.42 -0.51
N THR A 143 5.61 25.63 -0.41
CA THR A 143 5.74 26.55 -1.56
C THR A 143 7.20 26.71 -1.94
N ILE A 144 7.50 26.61 -3.23
CA ILE A 144 8.81 26.92 -3.81
C ILE A 144 8.64 28.17 -4.67
N THR A 145 9.46 29.18 -4.42
CA THR A 145 9.50 30.41 -5.22
C THR A 145 10.72 30.38 -6.13
N ILE A 146 10.51 30.10 -7.41
CA ILE A 146 11.57 30.03 -8.42
C ILE A 146 11.72 31.40 -9.08
N LYS A 147 12.93 31.93 -9.11
CA LYS A 147 13.27 33.18 -9.80
C LYS A 147 14.16 32.89 -11.00
N ASN A 148 13.65 33.14 -12.19
CA ASN A 148 14.39 33.05 -13.45
C ASN A 148 14.77 34.47 -13.90
N ASP A 149 16.03 34.87 -13.75
CA ASP A 149 16.56 36.15 -14.24
C ASP A 149 17.02 36.07 -15.72
N GLY A 150 16.82 34.93 -16.37
CA GLY A 150 17.00 34.73 -17.80
C GLY A 150 16.00 35.52 -18.64
N THR A 151 16.18 35.48 -19.96
CA THR A 151 15.25 36.09 -20.93
C THR A 151 14.35 35.08 -21.62
N GLU A 152 14.55 33.78 -21.36
CA GLU A 152 13.77 32.68 -21.92
C GLU A 152 13.25 31.73 -20.84
N TRP A 153 12.30 30.87 -21.25
CA TRP A 153 11.78 29.81 -20.38
C TRP A 153 12.88 28.81 -20.02
N ALA A 154 12.92 28.42 -18.74
CA ALA A 154 13.89 27.45 -18.22
C ALA A 154 13.21 26.16 -17.79
N ASP A 155 13.87 25.03 -18.07
CA ASP A 155 13.49 23.74 -17.52
C ASP A 155 13.74 23.70 -16.01
N VAL A 156 12.90 22.95 -15.28
CA VAL A 156 13.00 22.81 -13.83
C VAL A 156 13.23 21.36 -13.46
N ASP A 157 14.32 21.10 -12.76
CA ASP A 157 14.57 19.82 -12.11
C ASP A 157 14.06 19.87 -10.68
N TYR A 158 13.42 18.79 -10.20
CA TYR A 158 13.02 18.66 -8.81
C TYR A 158 13.71 17.46 -8.15
N GLU A 159 14.08 17.60 -6.89
CA GLU A 159 14.60 16.54 -6.03
C GLU A 159 13.80 16.55 -4.73
N ILE A 160 13.18 15.42 -4.40
CA ILE A 160 12.28 15.25 -3.25
C ILE A 160 12.83 14.12 -2.39
N THR A 161 13.19 14.42 -1.15
CA THR A 161 13.73 13.44 -0.20
C THR A 161 12.71 13.16 0.90
N HIS A 162 12.27 11.90 0.98
CA HIS A 162 11.25 11.47 1.93
C HIS A 162 11.85 11.22 3.32
N GLN A 163 11.22 11.80 4.35
CA GLN A 163 11.60 11.59 5.75
C GLN A 163 10.69 10.57 6.45
N HIS A 164 9.51 10.34 5.89
CA HIS A 164 8.50 9.37 6.29
C HIS A 164 7.94 8.71 5.03
N GLU A 165 7.19 7.61 5.20
CA GLU A 165 6.39 7.06 4.11
C GLU A 165 5.43 8.11 3.52
N ASN A 166 5.27 8.05 2.20
CA ASN A 166 4.45 8.97 1.42
C ASN A 166 3.79 8.23 0.23
N GLY A 167 2.50 8.49 0.02
CA GLY A 167 1.70 7.85 -1.03
C GLY A 167 1.58 8.66 -2.33
N PHE A 168 1.81 9.98 -2.26
CA PHE A 168 1.78 10.82 -3.47
C PHE A 168 2.68 12.06 -3.41
N ILE A 169 2.99 12.59 -4.59
CA ILE A 169 3.66 13.87 -4.81
C ILE A 169 2.80 14.66 -5.78
N GLY A 170 2.50 15.91 -5.46
CA GLY A 170 1.83 16.85 -6.36
C GLY A 170 2.63 18.14 -6.49
N LEU A 171 3.00 18.54 -7.69
CA LEU A 171 3.60 19.85 -7.99
C LEU A 171 2.64 20.65 -8.84
N VAL A 172 2.20 21.79 -8.34
CA VAL A 172 1.16 22.61 -9.00
C VAL A 172 1.70 24.02 -9.26
N SER A 173 1.59 24.46 -10.50
CA SER A 173 1.88 25.82 -10.94
C SER A 173 0.79 26.29 -11.91
N GLN A 174 0.72 27.59 -12.16
CA GLN A 174 -0.12 28.13 -13.24
C GLN A 174 0.28 27.63 -14.65
N TYR A 175 1.47 27.03 -14.78
CA TYR A 175 2.01 26.53 -16.05
C TYR A 175 1.87 25.02 -16.25
N GLY A 176 1.38 24.27 -15.25
CA GLY A 176 1.23 22.83 -15.35
C GLY A 176 1.10 22.15 -13.99
N THR A 177 0.92 20.84 -14.00
CA THR A 177 0.80 20.03 -12.78
C THR A 177 1.48 18.69 -12.97
N ILE A 178 2.32 18.29 -12.03
CA ILE A 178 2.96 16.97 -12.02
C ILE A 178 2.41 16.18 -10.83
N GLN A 179 1.85 15.00 -11.08
CA GLN A 179 1.42 14.10 -10.02
C GLN A 179 2.09 12.73 -10.14
N LEU A 180 2.67 12.26 -9.04
CA LEU A 180 3.22 10.92 -8.89
C LEU A 180 2.51 10.21 -7.74
N GLY A 181 2.17 8.93 -7.92
CA GLY A 181 1.43 8.16 -6.91
C GLY A 181 -0.04 8.55 -6.80
N LYS A 182 -0.72 8.17 -5.72
CA LYS A 182 -2.17 8.35 -5.56
C LYS A 182 -2.50 9.05 -4.25
N VAL A 183 -3.35 10.07 -4.33
CA VAL A 183 -3.78 10.85 -3.16
C VAL A 183 -4.55 9.97 -2.16
N GLU A 184 -5.20 8.91 -2.65
CA GLU A 184 -5.99 7.98 -1.85
C GLU A 184 -5.17 6.81 -1.26
N GLU A 185 -3.84 6.76 -1.44
CA GLU A 185 -3.02 5.78 -0.68
C GLU A 185 -3.15 6.09 0.82
N THR A 186 -3.48 5.06 1.62
CA THR A 186 -3.69 5.16 3.07
C THR A 186 -2.59 4.41 3.82
N ASP A 187 -2.12 4.98 4.93
CA ASP A 187 -1.07 4.39 5.78
C ASP A 187 -1.53 3.10 6.50
N VAL A 188 -2.83 2.96 6.75
CA VAL A 188 -3.40 1.80 7.45
C VAL A 188 -4.67 1.30 6.76
N GLU A 189 -4.91 -0.01 6.84
CA GLU A 189 -6.18 -0.62 6.44
C GLU A 189 -6.85 -1.39 7.59
N ASP A 190 -8.18 -1.32 7.64
CA ASP A 190 -9.00 -2.03 8.62
C ASP A 190 -9.20 -3.50 8.20
N TYR A 191 -9.13 -4.42 9.15
CA TYR A 191 -9.43 -5.84 8.96
C TYR A 191 -9.98 -6.47 10.24
N GLU A 192 -10.68 -7.61 10.12
CA GLU A 192 -11.10 -8.39 11.27
C GLU A 192 -9.99 -9.40 11.67
N ALA A 193 -9.46 -9.25 12.88
CA ALA A 193 -8.52 -10.18 13.51
C ALA A 193 -9.25 -11.29 14.28
N SER A 194 -8.52 -12.36 14.61
CA SER A 194 -9.00 -13.44 15.46
C SER A 194 -8.46 -13.35 16.88
N GLU A 195 -9.33 -13.45 17.87
CA GLU A 195 -8.99 -13.41 19.30
C GLU A 195 -9.66 -14.56 20.06
N ILE A 196 -8.89 -15.28 20.88
CA ILE A 196 -9.42 -16.34 21.75
C ILE A 196 -9.97 -15.69 23.02
N LEU A 197 -11.30 -15.66 23.17
CA LEU A 197 -11.97 -15.03 24.30
C LEU A 197 -12.25 -16.01 25.45
N ILE A 198 -12.35 -17.31 25.15
CA ILE A 198 -12.47 -18.39 26.16
C ILE A 198 -11.52 -19.51 25.78
N ASN A 199 -10.71 -20.01 26.71
CA ASN A 199 -9.84 -21.17 26.54
C ASN A 199 -9.84 -22.03 27.81
N ASP A 200 -11.01 -22.56 28.15
CA ASP A 200 -11.21 -23.31 29.38
C ASP A 200 -10.81 -24.77 29.15
N LYS A 201 -9.59 -25.13 29.56
CA LYS A 201 -9.23 -26.52 29.87
C LYS A 201 -9.73 -26.82 31.27
N PHE A 202 -10.78 -27.64 31.38
CA PHE A 202 -11.48 -27.83 32.64
C PHE A 202 -10.55 -28.37 33.71
N SER A 203 -10.36 -27.56 34.75
CA SER A 203 -9.50 -27.84 35.90
C SER A 203 -10.10 -27.18 37.14
N PRO A 204 -9.63 -27.49 38.36
CA PRO A 204 -10.19 -26.91 39.58
C PRO A 204 -10.18 -25.36 39.65
N SER A 205 -9.40 -24.68 38.81
CA SER A 205 -9.36 -23.21 38.72
C SER A 205 -10.35 -22.61 37.71
N THR A 206 -10.99 -23.43 36.87
CA THR A 206 -11.98 -22.95 35.90
C THR A 206 -13.18 -22.33 36.61
N SER A 207 -13.57 -21.12 36.19
CA SER A 207 -14.63 -20.34 36.83
C SER A 207 -15.41 -19.50 35.79
N GLY A 208 -16.43 -18.78 36.25
CA GLY A 208 -17.27 -17.91 35.40
C GLY A 208 -18.44 -18.59 34.71
N TRP A 209 -18.72 -19.85 35.05
CA TRP A 209 -19.87 -20.61 34.56
C TRP A 209 -21.05 -20.53 35.55
N VAL A 210 -22.26 -20.42 35.01
CA VAL A 210 -23.52 -20.36 35.77
C VAL A 210 -24.29 -21.66 35.59
N LEU A 211 -24.71 -22.28 36.70
CA LEU A 211 -25.44 -23.54 36.71
C LEU A 211 -26.91 -23.36 36.26
N ASN A 212 -27.40 -24.30 35.43
CA ASN A 212 -28.80 -24.44 35.04
C ASN A 212 -29.40 -23.17 34.37
N ASN A 213 -28.64 -22.53 33.48
CA ASN A 213 -29.00 -21.25 32.86
C ASN A 213 -28.91 -21.24 31.31
N ALA A 214 -28.81 -22.40 30.68
CA ALA A 214 -28.69 -22.53 29.23
C ALA A 214 -30.03 -22.34 28.52
N THR A 215 -30.02 -21.95 27.25
CA THR A 215 -31.16 -22.17 26.34
C THR A 215 -30.88 -23.41 25.50
N THR A 216 -31.51 -24.53 25.83
CA THR A 216 -31.31 -25.81 25.14
C THR A 216 -32.10 -25.89 23.83
N VAL A 217 -31.69 -26.79 22.94
CA VAL A 217 -32.45 -27.15 21.73
C VAL A 217 -33.18 -28.48 21.92
N HIS A 218 -34.27 -28.67 21.19
CA HIS A 218 -35.13 -29.85 21.30
C HIS A 218 -34.68 -30.94 20.32
N VAL A 219 -34.53 -32.16 20.81
CA VAL A 219 -34.26 -33.35 19.97
C VAL A 219 -35.55 -34.19 19.90
N VAL A 220 -35.82 -34.99 20.93
CA VAL A 220 -37.05 -35.81 21.06
C VAL A 220 -38.02 -35.30 22.14
N SER A 221 -37.55 -34.43 23.02
CA SER A 221 -38.33 -33.78 24.07
C SER A 221 -37.66 -32.46 24.48
N GLU A 222 -38.32 -31.71 25.35
CA GLU A 222 -37.68 -30.64 26.11
C GLU A 222 -36.57 -31.21 27.02
N HIS A 223 -35.56 -30.39 27.31
CA HIS A 223 -34.44 -30.72 28.20
C HIS A 223 -34.56 -29.92 29.50
N LYS A 224 -35.07 -30.58 30.55
CA LYS A 224 -35.25 -29.95 31.86
C LYS A 224 -33.90 -29.75 32.55
N GLN A 225 -33.59 -28.51 32.93
CA GLN A 225 -32.34 -28.18 33.62
C GLN A 225 -32.48 -28.39 35.13
N THR A 226 -31.67 -29.30 35.70
CA THR A 226 -31.72 -29.69 37.11
C THR A 226 -30.42 -30.40 37.52
N GLY A 227 -30.18 -30.57 38.82
CA GLY A 227 -28.99 -31.28 39.30
C GLY A 227 -27.72 -30.42 39.27
N ASN A 228 -26.56 -31.07 39.29
CA ASN A 228 -25.26 -30.44 39.53
C ASN A 228 -24.15 -30.98 38.61
N LEU A 229 -23.26 -30.07 38.22
CA LEU A 229 -21.99 -30.37 37.54
C LEU A 229 -20.82 -30.04 38.47
N ALA A 230 -19.73 -30.77 38.34
CA ALA A 230 -18.45 -30.43 38.95
C ALA A 230 -17.28 -30.79 38.03
N ILE A 231 -16.17 -30.09 38.20
CA ILE A 231 -14.91 -30.48 37.59
C ILE A 231 -14.26 -31.51 38.51
N THR A 232 -14.19 -32.75 38.06
CA THR A 232 -13.63 -33.87 38.82
C THR A 232 -12.47 -34.48 38.08
N ASN A 233 -11.60 -35.21 38.77
CA ASN A 233 -10.56 -36.02 38.13
C ASN A 233 -11.11 -37.44 37.87
N GLY A 234 -10.88 -37.99 36.68
CA GLY A 234 -11.40 -39.29 36.27
C GLY A 234 -10.79 -39.76 34.95
N THR A 235 -11.55 -40.51 34.15
CA THR A 235 -11.13 -40.97 32.83
C THR A 235 -10.69 -39.79 31.96
N GLY A 236 -9.43 -39.81 31.51
CA GLY A 236 -8.82 -38.75 30.70
C GLY A 236 -8.41 -37.48 31.47
N GLY A 237 -8.48 -37.48 32.80
CA GLY A 237 -8.06 -36.37 33.66
C GLY A 237 -9.21 -35.50 34.15
N TYR A 238 -8.90 -34.24 34.46
CA TYR A 238 -9.91 -33.26 34.88
C TYR A 238 -10.88 -32.97 33.73
N ALA A 239 -12.18 -33.04 34.03
CA ALA A 239 -13.24 -32.76 33.06
C ALA A 239 -14.50 -32.29 33.81
N LEU A 240 -15.36 -31.57 33.09
CA LEU A 240 -16.70 -31.22 33.55
C LEU A 240 -17.60 -32.46 33.52
N ARG A 241 -18.03 -32.93 34.70
CA ARG A 241 -18.86 -34.14 34.86
C ARG A 241 -20.13 -33.83 35.63
N VAL A 242 -21.18 -34.58 35.35
CA VAL A 242 -22.41 -34.58 36.16
C VAL A 242 -22.13 -35.27 37.49
N THR A 243 -22.45 -34.61 38.59
CA THR A 243 -22.42 -35.20 39.94
C THR A 243 -23.81 -35.62 40.40
N ASP A 244 -24.84 -34.98 39.85
CA ASP A 244 -26.24 -35.31 40.08
C ASP A 244 -27.06 -34.86 38.86
N TYR A 245 -27.82 -35.76 38.24
CA TYR A 245 -28.72 -35.41 37.14
C TYR A 245 -29.99 -34.71 37.64
N GLY A 246 -30.31 -34.80 38.94
CA GLY A 246 -31.59 -34.38 39.47
C GLY A 246 -32.74 -35.27 39.00
N ALA A 247 -33.97 -34.73 38.94
CA ALA A 247 -35.17 -35.50 38.62
C ALA A 247 -35.90 -34.97 37.37
N GLY A 248 -36.25 -35.89 36.46
CA GLY A 248 -37.09 -35.62 35.30
C GLY A 248 -37.65 -36.90 34.67
N GLU A 249 -38.76 -36.76 33.93
CA GLU A 249 -39.44 -37.88 33.28
C GLU A 249 -38.89 -38.20 31.88
N GLN A 250 -38.28 -37.20 31.23
CA GLN A 250 -37.65 -37.29 29.91
C GLN A 250 -36.19 -36.81 30.00
N TRP A 251 -35.66 -36.11 28.98
CA TRP A 251 -34.33 -35.51 29.08
C TRP A 251 -34.26 -34.49 30.22
N HIS A 252 -33.38 -34.75 31.16
CA HIS A 252 -33.08 -33.84 32.26
C HIS A 252 -31.63 -33.97 32.69
N GLY A 253 -31.10 -32.90 33.26
CA GLY A 253 -29.73 -32.85 33.75
C GLY A 253 -29.23 -31.42 33.87
N PRO A 254 -27.99 -31.23 34.34
CA PRO A 254 -27.48 -29.90 34.60
C PRO A 254 -26.92 -29.24 33.34
N SER A 255 -26.86 -27.91 33.36
CA SER A 255 -26.12 -27.13 32.37
C SER A 255 -25.14 -26.17 33.03
N TRP A 256 -24.12 -25.77 32.27
CA TRP A 256 -23.21 -24.67 32.61
C TRP A 256 -23.20 -23.67 31.47
N THR A 257 -23.37 -22.40 31.80
CA THR A 257 -23.46 -21.29 30.85
C THR A 257 -22.42 -20.21 31.16
N LYS A 258 -21.72 -19.70 30.15
CA LYS A 258 -20.72 -18.64 30.30
C LYS A 258 -20.95 -17.55 29.26
N GLN A 259 -20.89 -16.29 29.71
CA GLN A 259 -20.89 -15.15 28.81
C GLN A 259 -19.57 -15.11 28.05
N VAL A 260 -19.63 -14.82 26.75
CA VAL A 260 -18.46 -14.48 25.95
C VAL A 260 -17.90 -13.15 26.49
N PRO A 261 -16.62 -13.10 26.94
CA PRO A 261 -16.00 -11.87 27.40
C PRO A 261 -15.96 -10.79 26.31
N ARG A 262 -15.65 -9.55 26.70
CA ARG A 262 -15.34 -8.50 25.73
C ARG A 262 -14.05 -8.82 24.99
N ASP A 263 -13.99 -8.47 23.71
CA ASP A 263 -12.74 -8.50 22.95
C ASP A 263 -11.78 -7.38 23.38
N SER A 264 -10.60 -7.36 22.78
CA SER A 264 -9.55 -6.35 23.02
C SER A 264 -9.98 -4.91 22.74
N ASN A 265 -11.03 -4.69 21.94
CA ASN A 265 -11.63 -3.37 21.68
C ASN A 265 -12.79 -3.04 22.63
N GLY A 266 -13.15 -3.96 23.53
CA GLY A 266 -14.24 -3.78 24.48
C GLY A 266 -15.64 -4.10 23.92
N HIS A 267 -15.75 -4.63 22.70
CA HIS A 267 -17.02 -5.06 22.12
C HIS A 267 -17.51 -6.35 22.77
N THR A 268 -18.84 -6.52 22.86
CA THR A 268 -19.47 -7.72 23.45
C THR A 268 -20.21 -8.48 22.37
N GLY A 269 -19.80 -9.73 22.15
CA GLY A 269 -20.37 -10.60 21.13
C GLY A 269 -19.44 -10.80 19.96
N ALA A 270 -19.70 -11.82 19.16
CA ALA A 270 -18.94 -12.10 17.94
C ALA A 270 -19.87 -12.47 16.79
N LYS A 271 -19.76 -11.76 15.67
CA LYS A 271 -20.50 -12.06 14.43
C LYS A 271 -19.92 -13.30 13.74
N ASN A 272 -18.60 -13.31 13.59
CA ASN A 272 -17.83 -14.44 13.11
C ASN A 272 -17.13 -15.10 14.29
N CYS A 273 -17.30 -16.40 14.49
CA CYS A 273 -16.73 -17.09 15.64
C CYS A 273 -16.59 -18.60 15.43
N THR A 274 -15.73 -19.21 16.24
CA THR A 274 -15.63 -20.67 16.35
C THR A 274 -15.74 -21.07 17.83
N LEU A 275 -16.68 -21.97 18.13
CA LEU A 275 -16.75 -22.71 19.38
C LEU A 275 -16.19 -24.11 19.14
N SER A 276 -15.10 -24.47 19.82
CA SER A 276 -14.50 -25.81 19.74
C SER A 276 -14.42 -26.47 21.11
N TRP A 277 -14.48 -27.81 21.14
CA TRP A 277 -14.40 -28.55 22.39
C TRP A 277 -13.83 -29.94 22.21
N HIS A 278 -13.35 -30.50 23.31
CA HIS A 278 -12.98 -31.91 23.43
C HIS A 278 -13.83 -32.56 24.51
N HIS A 279 -14.54 -33.63 24.15
CA HIS A 279 -15.48 -34.31 25.03
C HIS A 279 -15.38 -35.83 24.86
N TYR A 280 -15.84 -36.56 25.87
CA TYR A 280 -15.99 -38.01 25.82
C TYR A 280 -17.46 -38.36 25.99
N PHE A 281 -18.02 -39.10 25.03
CA PHE A 281 -19.37 -39.62 25.03
C PHE A 281 -19.35 -41.09 24.58
N THR A 282 -19.44 -42.04 25.52
CA THR A 282 -19.51 -43.47 25.22
C THR A 282 -20.40 -44.24 26.18
N THR A 283 -21.13 -45.21 25.65
CA THR A 283 -21.92 -46.17 26.42
C THR A 283 -21.05 -47.23 27.10
N SER A 284 -21.48 -47.71 28.27
CA SER A 284 -20.96 -48.93 28.91
C SER A 284 -21.90 -50.13 28.72
N THR A 285 -23.18 -49.89 28.42
CA THR A 285 -24.19 -50.89 28.08
C THR A 285 -25.10 -50.43 26.95
N PHE A 286 -25.71 -51.37 26.23
CA PHE A 286 -26.70 -51.07 25.18
C PHE A 286 -27.95 -50.33 25.69
N ASN A 287 -28.17 -50.30 27.00
CA ASN A 287 -29.34 -49.66 27.61
C ASN A 287 -29.06 -48.26 28.15
N ASN A 288 -27.80 -47.80 28.15
CA ASN A 288 -27.51 -46.42 28.56
C ASN A 288 -28.16 -45.43 27.59
N ARG A 289 -28.68 -44.33 28.13
CA ARG A 289 -29.13 -43.18 27.34
C ARG A 289 -28.49 -41.93 27.88
N GLY A 290 -28.13 -41.03 26.99
CA GLY A 290 -27.49 -39.79 27.37
C GLY A 290 -27.54 -38.77 26.25
N VAL A 291 -27.39 -37.52 26.63
CA VAL A 291 -27.32 -36.39 25.72
C VAL A 291 -26.29 -35.39 26.25
N ILE A 292 -25.61 -34.73 25.32
CA ILE A 292 -24.80 -33.55 25.59
C ILE A 292 -25.03 -32.51 24.49
N GLN A 293 -25.21 -31.25 24.88
CA GLN A 293 -25.38 -30.14 23.95
C GLN A 293 -24.25 -29.12 24.13
N PHE A 294 -23.77 -28.59 23.01
CA PHE A 294 -22.87 -27.45 22.93
C PHE A 294 -23.61 -26.33 22.19
N LEU A 295 -23.83 -25.22 22.87
CA LEU A 295 -24.82 -24.21 22.50
C LEU A 295 -24.14 -22.85 22.34
N MET A 296 -24.53 -22.11 21.30
CA MET A 296 -24.24 -20.69 21.11
C MET A 296 -25.57 -19.92 21.06
N THR A 297 -25.67 -18.85 21.83
CA THR A 297 -26.87 -18.02 21.94
C THR A 297 -26.57 -16.54 21.81
N ASP A 298 -27.56 -15.79 21.29
CA ASP A 298 -27.49 -14.35 21.15
C ASP A 298 -27.77 -13.63 22.49
N ARG A 299 -27.67 -12.29 22.46
CA ARG A 299 -27.95 -11.43 23.62
C ARG A 299 -29.37 -11.57 24.19
N ASN A 300 -30.30 -12.13 23.43
CA ASN A 300 -31.69 -12.37 23.82
C ASN A 300 -31.93 -13.83 24.24
N LYS A 301 -30.86 -14.60 24.47
CA LYS A 301 -30.91 -16.03 24.79
C LYS A 301 -31.58 -16.89 23.71
N LYS A 302 -31.61 -16.42 22.46
CA LYS A 302 -32.07 -17.22 21.31
C LYS A 302 -30.93 -18.06 20.78
N ASN A 303 -31.23 -19.27 20.33
CA ASN A 303 -30.24 -20.16 19.74
C ASN A 303 -29.67 -19.56 18.45
N VAL A 304 -28.35 -19.42 18.39
CA VAL A 304 -27.62 -19.09 17.16
C VAL A 304 -27.26 -20.38 16.43
N ALA A 305 -26.54 -21.26 17.11
CA ALA A 305 -26.26 -22.61 16.64
C ALA A 305 -26.04 -23.57 17.81
N ALA A 306 -26.24 -24.86 17.57
CA ALA A 306 -25.96 -25.90 18.56
C ALA A 306 -25.58 -27.23 17.91
N MET A 307 -24.77 -28.00 18.62
CA MET A 307 -24.56 -29.41 18.32
C MET A 307 -25.02 -30.26 19.49
N THR A 308 -25.89 -31.23 19.22
CA THR A 308 -26.38 -32.17 20.22
C THR A 308 -25.90 -33.58 19.90
N VAL A 309 -25.11 -34.16 20.80
CA VAL A 309 -24.69 -35.56 20.73
C VAL A 309 -25.57 -36.38 21.67
N PHE A 310 -26.23 -37.42 21.17
CA PHE A 310 -27.13 -38.21 22.01
C PHE A 310 -27.27 -39.66 21.57
N LYS A 311 -27.72 -40.49 22.51
CA LYS A 311 -28.21 -41.85 22.30
C LYS A 311 -29.50 -42.03 23.07
N ASN A 312 -30.57 -42.44 22.38
CA ASN A 312 -31.88 -42.65 22.99
C ASN A 312 -32.40 -44.10 22.85
N GLU A 313 -31.93 -44.85 21.85
CA GLU A 313 -32.41 -46.21 21.59
C GLU A 313 -31.84 -47.20 22.62
N LEU A 314 -32.66 -48.17 23.05
CA LEU A 314 -32.21 -49.32 23.85
C LEU A 314 -31.76 -50.47 22.94
N GLY A 315 -30.89 -51.34 23.45
CA GLY A 315 -30.49 -52.58 22.76
C GLY A 315 -29.46 -52.41 21.64
N ASN A 316 -28.92 -51.21 21.45
CA ASN A 316 -27.81 -50.93 20.52
C ASN A 316 -26.92 -49.80 21.05
N ASN A 317 -25.84 -49.46 20.32
CA ASN A 317 -24.95 -48.32 20.60
C ASN A 317 -25.06 -47.22 19.52
N ARG A 318 -26.22 -47.07 18.89
CA ARG A 318 -26.43 -46.06 17.86
C ARG A 318 -26.58 -44.67 18.49
N GLY A 319 -25.60 -43.81 18.26
CA GLY A 319 -25.59 -42.41 18.65
C GLY A 319 -25.78 -41.49 17.44
N TYR A 320 -26.16 -40.25 17.71
CA TYR A 320 -26.33 -39.22 16.70
C TYR A 320 -25.71 -37.90 17.15
N ALA A 321 -25.12 -37.17 16.21
CA ALA A 321 -24.75 -35.77 16.36
C ALA A 321 -25.70 -34.94 15.48
N GLU A 322 -26.62 -34.19 16.09
CA GLU A 322 -27.58 -33.31 15.43
C GLU A 322 -27.12 -31.85 15.43
N PHE A 323 -27.36 -31.17 14.31
CA PHE A 323 -26.95 -29.79 14.09
C PHE A 323 -28.15 -28.86 14.09
N PHE A 324 -28.05 -27.74 14.79
CA PHE A 324 -29.09 -26.73 14.88
C PHE A 324 -28.55 -25.37 14.50
N VAL A 325 -29.31 -24.62 13.71
CA VAL A 325 -29.06 -23.20 13.45
C VAL A 325 -30.38 -22.47 13.57
N ASN A 326 -30.39 -21.36 14.31
CA ASN A 326 -31.59 -20.59 14.61
C ASN A 326 -32.69 -21.45 15.28
N GLY A 327 -32.31 -22.38 16.16
CA GLY A 327 -33.22 -23.31 16.84
C GLY A 327 -33.81 -24.42 15.96
N LEU A 328 -33.50 -24.45 14.65
CA LEU A 328 -34.01 -25.43 13.71
C LEU A 328 -32.98 -26.54 13.46
N ASN A 329 -33.42 -27.79 13.54
CA ASN A 329 -32.60 -28.95 13.17
C ASN A 329 -32.28 -28.91 11.66
N LYS A 330 -30.99 -29.01 11.32
CA LYS A 330 -30.48 -28.96 9.94
C LYS A 330 -30.02 -30.32 9.41
N GLY A 331 -29.91 -31.33 10.28
CA GLY A 331 -29.46 -32.67 9.92
C GLY A 331 -28.68 -33.34 11.03
N LYS A 332 -28.16 -34.53 10.74
CA LYS A 332 -27.42 -35.35 11.71
C LYS A 332 -26.34 -36.21 11.07
N ILE A 333 -25.38 -36.63 11.91
CA ILE A 333 -24.46 -37.74 11.65
C ILE A 333 -24.83 -38.89 12.59
N GLU A 334 -24.96 -40.10 12.06
CA GLU A 334 -25.07 -41.33 12.85
C GLU A 334 -23.68 -41.91 13.11
N PHE A 335 -23.44 -42.41 14.33
CA PHE A 335 -22.20 -43.08 14.69
C PHE A 335 -22.43 -44.15 15.76
N ASP A 336 -21.51 -45.11 15.86
CA ASP A 336 -21.47 -46.07 16.97
C ASP A 336 -20.79 -45.41 18.17
N CYS A 337 -21.44 -45.39 19.34
CA CYS A 337 -20.93 -44.76 20.55
C CYS A 337 -20.35 -45.75 21.58
N SER A 338 -19.78 -46.86 21.10
CA SER A 338 -18.94 -47.76 21.91
C SER A 338 -17.61 -47.12 22.33
N TRP A 339 -16.91 -47.77 23.26
CA TRP A 339 -15.76 -47.21 23.98
C TRP A 339 -14.59 -46.75 23.09
N ASP A 340 -14.39 -47.40 21.94
CA ASP A 340 -13.31 -47.08 20.99
C ASP A 340 -13.83 -46.31 19.75
N ASN A 341 -14.91 -45.55 19.90
CA ASN A 341 -15.46 -44.83 18.76
C ASN A 341 -14.58 -43.62 18.38
N PRO A 342 -14.29 -43.42 17.08
CA PRO A 342 -13.41 -42.35 16.64
C PRO A 342 -14.07 -40.97 16.69
N ARG A 343 -15.37 -40.82 17.00
CA ARG A 343 -16.08 -39.54 16.90
C ARG A 343 -16.11 -38.77 18.21
N THR A 344 -16.40 -39.48 19.28
CA THR A 344 -16.62 -38.95 20.62
C THR A 344 -15.94 -39.81 21.68
N GLY A 345 -15.07 -40.75 21.30
CA GLY A 345 -14.26 -41.55 22.22
C GLY A 345 -13.18 -40.72 22.94
N GLN A 346 -12.51 -41.31 23.93
CA GLN A 346 -11.52 -40.61 24.76
C GLN A 346 -10.40 -39.97 23.93
N ASN A 347 -9.94 -40.69 22.89
CA ASN A 347 -8.86 -40.26 21.99
C ASN A 347 -9.39 -39.54 20.74
N ALA A 348 -10.69 -39.26 20.66
CA ALA A 348 -11.23 -38.45 19.56
C ALA A 348 -10.65 -37.03 19.63
N GLY A 349 -10.51 -36.41 18.47
CA GLY A 349 -10.10 -35.02 18.37
C GLY A 349 -11.20 -34.05 18.79
N LYS A 350 -10.96 -32.75 18.52
CA LYS A 350 -11.94 -31.71 18.82
C LYS A 350 -13.12 -31.76 17.85
N SER A 351 -14.28 -31.35 18.35
CA SER A 351 -15.44 -30.97 17.53
C SER A 351 -15.62 -29.46 17.58
N SER A 352 -16.32 -28.89 16.60
CA SER A 352 -16.55 -27.44 16.58
C SER A 352 -17.81 -27.02 15.85
N ILE A 353 -18.25 -25.79 16.15
CA ILE A 353 -19.21 -25.02 15.36
C ILE A 353 -18.53 -23.72 14.97
N SER A 354 -18.43 -23.46 13.68
CA SER A 354 -17.94 -22.19 13.14
C SER A 354 -19.07 -21.43 12.48
N LYS A 355 -19.08 -20.11 12.66
CA LYS A 355 -20.01 -19.16 12.05
C LYS A 355 -19.21 -18.07 11.36
N PHE A 356 -19.50 -17.83 10.08
CA PHE A 356 -18.95 -16.74 9.28
C PHE A 356 -20.08 -16.13 8.46
N GLY A 357 -20.59 -14.98 8.91
CA GLY A 357 -21.81 -14.38 8.35
C GLY A 357 -22.98 -15.36 8.37
N ASP A 358 -23.50 -15.70 7.20
CA ASP A 358 -24.61 -16.65 7.02
C ASP A 358 -24.18 -18.12 6.96
N ARG A 359 -22.88 -18.41 6.89
CA ARG A 359 -22.32 -19.76 6.78
C ARG A 359 -22.01 -20.34 8.16
N PHE A 360 -22.45 -21.58 8.36
CA PHE A 360 -22.20 -22.37 9.56
C PHE A 360 -21.51 -23.66 9.17
N GLU A 361 -20.51 -24.08 9.94
CA GLU A 361 -19.82 -25.36 9.77
C GLU A 361 -19.78 -26.14 11.07
N PHE A 362 -20.26 -27.37 11.02
CA PHE A 362 -20.25 -28.29 12.16
C PHE A 362 -19.22 -29.38 11.90
N ASN A 363 -18.21 -29.46 12.75
CA ASN A 363 -17.13 -30.44 12.66
C ASN A 363 -17.30 -31.51 13.76
N VAL A 364 -17.44 -32.78 13.36
CA VAL A 364 -17.48 -33.94 14.25
C VAL A 364 -16.23 -34.79 14.02
N ASN A 365 -15.17 -34.47 14.76
CA ASN A 365 -13.83 -35.06 14.66
C ASN A 365 -13.34 -35.25 13.20
N GLY A 366 -13.30 -34.15 12.43
CA GLY A 366 -12.81 -34.09 11.06
C GLY A 366 -13.89 -34.20 9.98
N GLU A 367 -15.10 -34.69 10.29
CA GLU A 367 -16.21 -34.62 9.32
C GLU A 367 -16.98 -33.31 9.48
N VAL A 368 -16.95 -32.49 8.43
CA VAL A 368 -17.55 -31.16 8.40
C VAL A 368 -18.88 -31.18 7.65
N LYS A 369 -19.92 -30.58 8.23
CA LYS A 369 -21.22 -30.31 7.59
C LYS A 369 -21.46 -28.80 7.50
N PRO A 370 -21.47 -28.23 6.29
CA PRO A 370 -21.77 -26.81 6.09
C PRO A 370 -23.28 -26.56 5.93
N PHE A 371 -23.74 -25.40 6.40
CA PHE A 371 -25.10 -24.89 6.19
C PHE A 371 -25.07 -23.39 5.95
N THR A 372 -25.97 -22.87 5.11
CA THR A 372 -26.15 -21.44 4.87
C THR A 372 -27.52 -21.00 5.37
N VAL A 373 -27.56 -19.97 6.20
CA VAL A 373 -28.77 -19.44 6.84
C VAL A 373 -28.72 -17.91 6.79
N PRO A 374 -29.20 -17.29 5.69
CA PRO A 374 -29.04 -15.85 5.41
C PRO A 374 -29.53 -14.93 6.53
N GLU A 375 -30.64 -15.27 7.18
CA GLU A 375 -31.24 -14.46 8.24
C GLU A 375 -30.37 -14.36 9.51
N MET A 376 -29.30 -15.16 9.61
CA MET A 376 -28.39 -15.16 10.76
C MET A 376 -27.13 -14.31 10.54
N ILE A 377 -26.97 -13.65 9.39
CA ILE A 377 -25.70 -12.98 9.00
C ILE A 377 -25.16 -12.01 10.05
N ASP A 378 -26.01 -11.16 10.63
CA ASP A 378 -25.64 -10.12 11.59
C ASP A 378 -25.83 -10.53 13.07
N ILE A 379 -26.22 -11.77 13.34
CA ILE A 379 -26.53 -12.22 14.70
C ILE A 379 -25.24 -12.58 15.44
N GLU A 380 -24.94 -11.83 16.50
CA GLU A 380 -23.78 -12.05 17.36
C GLU A 380 -24.01 -13.14 18.41
N VAL A 381 -23.01 -13.99 18.61
CA VAL A 381 -22.96 -14.93 19.74
C VAL A 381 -22.41 -14.21 20.96
N THR A 382 -23.17 -14.19 22.06
CA THR A 382 -22.76 -13.54 23.32
C THR A 382 -22.65 -14.51 24.49
N GLU A 383 -23.17 -15.73 24.35
CA GLU A 383 -23.23 -16.72 25.42
C GLU A 383 -23.00 -18.12 24.84
N ILE A 384 -22.22 -18.94 25.55
CA ILE A 384 -22.02 -20.36 25.26
C ILE A 384 -22.52 -21.21 26.42
N SER A 385 -23.04 -22.40 26.12
CA SER A 385 -23.50 -23.34 27.15
C SER A 385 -23.19 -24.80 26.83
N ILE A 386 -23.06 -25.59 27.90
CA ILE A 386 -22.99 -27.05 27.86
C ILE A 386 -24.18 -27.58 28.66
N PHE A 387 -24.93 -28.52 28.10
CA PHE A 387 -25.96 -29.28 28.83
C PHE A 387 -25.61 -30.76 28.81
N ILE A 388 -25.72 -31.47 29.92
CA ILE A 388 -25.47 -32.92 30.00
C ILE A 388 -26.67 -33.58 30.67
N GLY A 389 -27.28 -34.58 30.04
CA GLY A 389 -28.53 -35.16 30.52
C GLY A 389 -28.69 -36.66 30.35
N ALA A 390 -29.65 -37.19 31.10
CA ALA A 390 -30.13 -38.57 31.10
C ALA A 390 -31.64 -38.62 30.83
N TRP A 391 -32.17 -39.81 30.52
CA TRP A 391 -33.58 -40.00 30.18
C TRP A 391 -34.34 -40.71 31.31
N GLY A 392 -35.34 -40.03 31.90
CA GLY A 392 -36.22 -40.61 32.91
C GLY A 392 -35.45 -41.26 34.07
N SER A 393 -35.90 -42.41 34.54
CA SER A 393 -35.17 -43.19 35.56
C SER A 393 -34.11 -44.14 34.97
N GLY A 394 -33.75 -43.98 33.70
CA GLY A 394 -32.80 -44.85 33.01
C GLY A 394 -31.35 -44.59 33.45
N GLU A 395 -30.50 -45.60 33.32
CA GLU A 395 -29.07 -45.44 33.58
C GLU A 395 -28.45 -44.48 32.56
N GLY A 396 -27.90 -43.37 33.05
CA GLY A 396 -27.19 -42.40 32.23
C GLY A 396 -25.95 -43.00 31.56
N ILE A 397 -25.43 -42.30 30.55
CA ILE A 397 -24.14 -42.64 29.97
C ILE A 397 -23.03 -42.28 30.96
N GLY A 398 -22.24 -43.28 31.36
CA GLY A 398 -21.21 -43.14 32.41
C GLY A 398 -20.06 -42.21 32.02
N GLU A 399 -19.60 -42.28 30.77
CA GLU A 399 -18.60 -41.38 30.23
C GLU A 399 -19.29 -40.37 29.29
N ASN A 400 -19.78 -39.28 29.90
CA ASN A 400 -20.41 -38.14 29.23
C ASN A 400 -19.89 -36.85 29.88
N HIS A 401 -18.76 -36.35 29.38
CA HIS A 401 -18.04 -35.23 30.00
C HIS A 401 -17.19 -34.43 29.02
N VAL A 402 -16.81 -33.23 29.44
CA VAL A 402 -16.07 -32.27 28.59
C VAL A 402 -14.72 -31.96 29.20
N TYR A 403 -13.64 -32.16 28.44
CA TYR A 403 -12.27 -31.87 28.88
C TYR A 403 -11.89 -30.41 28.65
N SER A 404 -12.31 -29.82 27.53
CA SER A 404 -12.01 -28.41 27.23
C SER A 404 -13.01 -27.80 26.29
N ILE A 405 -13.13 -26.48 26.36
CA ILE A 405 -13.94 -25.65 25.46
C ILE A 405 -13.19 -24.34 25.17
N GLU A 406 -13.25 -23.91 23.92
CA GLU A 406 -12.57 -22.74 23.41
C GLU A 406 -13.52 -21.94 22.51
N PHE A 407 -13.60 -20.63 22.72
CA PHE A 407 -14.36 -19.71 21.89
C PHE A 407 -13.44 -18.64 21.32
N THR A 408 -13.40 -18.56 19.99
CA THR A 408 -12.59 -17.62 19.24
C THR A 408 -13.51 -16.67 18.48
N SER A 409 -13.35 -15.36 18.69
CA SER A 409 -13.94 -14.33 17.82
C SER A 409 -13.07 -14.18 16.59
N HIS A 410 -13.68 -14.02 15.41
CA HIS A 410 -13.03 -13.68 14.15
C HIS A 410 -13.50 -12.31 13.62
N SER A 411 -14.09 -11.49 14.51
CA SER A 411 -14.68 -10.18 14.20
C SER A 411 -14.10 -9.06 15.07
N VAL A 412 -12.82 -9.17 15.43
CA VAL A 412 -12.16 -8.14 16.25
C VAL A 412 -11.57 -7.09 15.31
N ASP A 413 -12.09 -5.87 15.34
CA ASP A 413 -11.58 -4.78 14.51
C ASP A 413 -10.08 -4.53 14.76
N ALA A 414 -9.27 -4.50 13.70
CA ALA A 414 -7.84 -4.28 13.79
C ALA A 414 -7.35 -3.46 12.60
N GLN A 415 -6.19 -2.85 12.74
CA GLN A 415 -5.52 -2.08 11.68
C GLN A 415 -4.16 -2.69 11.38
N ARG A 416 -3.76 -2.68 10.11
CA ARG A 416 -2.40 -3.01 9.69
C ARG A 416 -1.84 -1.95 8.75
N ASP A 417 -0.53 -1.77 8.84
CA ASP A 417 0.26 -0.87 7.99
C ASP A 417 0.28 -1.37 6.53
N VAL A 418 0.07 -0.46 5.59
CA VAL A 418 0.14 -0.72 4.14
C VAL A 418 1.39 -0.01 3.61
N PRO A 419 2.45 -0.74 3.21
CA PRO A 419 3.67 -0.12 2.72
C PRO A 419 3.40 0.83 1.55
N ASN A 420 3.70 2.11 1.74
CA ASN A 420 3.46 3.12 0.71
C ASN A 420 4.55 3.14 -0.36
N ARG A 421 4.21 3.73 -1.51
CA ARG A 421 5.05 3.75 -2.71
C ARG A 421 6.40 4.44 -2.53
N PHE A 422 6.47 5.50 -1.73
CA PHE A 422 7.71 6.20 -1.41
C PHE A 422 8.03 5.97 0.06
N GLN A 423 9.12 5.23 0.30
CA GLN A 423 9.54 4.83 1.63
C GLN A 423 10.34 5.95 2.30
N ALA A 424 10.44 5.92 3.63
CA ALA A 424 11.33 6.82 4.35
C ALA A 424 12.78 6.64 3.85
N GLY A 425 13.43 7.75 3.47
CA GLY A 425 14.76 7.77 2.88
C GLY A 425 14.81 7.73 1.35
N SER A 426 13.70 7.43 0.66
CA SER A 426 13.67 7.44 -0.81
C SER A 426 13.78 8.84 -1.39
N VAL A 427 14.50 8.94 -2.50
CA VAL A 427 14.72 10.18 -3.25
C VAL A 427 14.03 10.09 -4.62
N VAL A 428 13.14 11.04 -4.89
CA VAL A 428 12.48 11.20 -6.19
C VAL A 428 13.12 12.35 -6.93
N GLN A 429 13.56 12.10 -8.16
CA GLN A 429 14.13 13.11 -9.06
C GLN A 429 13.26 13.26 -10.30
N ILE A 430 12.94 14.50 -10.65
CA ILE A 430 12.18 14.86 -11.84
C ILE A 430 13.12 15.70 -12.70
N ASN A 431 13.48 15.19 -13.89
CA ASN A 431 14.31 15.92 -14.82
C ASN A 431 13.43 16.68 -15.83
N GLY A 432 13.51 18.01 -15.80
CA GLY A 432 12.66 18.89 -16.60
C GLY A 432 12.95 18.81 -18.09
N GLU A 433 14.22 18.74 -18.47
CA GLU A 433 14.65 18.71 -19.88
C GLU A 433 14.20 17.44 -20.60
N SER A 434 14.39 16.27 -19.98
CA SER A 434 14.03 14.97 -20.56
C SER A 434 12.64 14.48 -20.18
N THR A 435 11.92 15.23 -19.35
CA THR A 435 10.59 14.90 -18.80
C THR A 435 10.54 13.49 -18.22
N LYS A 436 11.48 13.17 -17.32
CA LYS A 436 11.63 11.83 -16.72
C LYS A 436 11.63 11.88 -15.21
N VAL A 437 10.98 10.89 -14.62
CA VAL A 437 10.98 10.64 -13.17
C VAL A 437 11.91 9.47 -12.84
N TYR A 438 12.68 9.63 -11.77
CA TYR A 438 13.52 8.61 -11.18
C TYR A 438 13.18 8.46 -9.69
N VAL A 439 13.10 7.23 -9.21
CA VAL A 439 13.01 6.91 -7.79
C VAL A 439 14.26 6.12 -7.43
N ASP A 440 15.03 6.64 -6.48
CA ASP A 440 16.30 6.03 -6.04
C ASP A 440 17.25 5.72 -7.21
N GLY A 441 17.28 6.60 -8.21
CA GLY A 441 18.11 6.51 -9.42
C GLY A 441 17.54 5.63 -10.54
N VAL A 442 16.38 4.99 -10.36
CA VAL A 442 15.74 4.12 -11.36
C VAL A 442 14.62 4.87 -12.08
N ALA A 443 14.66 4.88 -13.41
CA ALA A 443 13.60 5.48 -14.23
C ALA A 443 12.24 4.83 -13.93
N SER A 444 11.27 5.64 -13.52
CA SER A 444 10.03 5.17 -12.86
C SER A 444 8.78 5.87 -13.37
N ALA A 445 8.63 5.95 -14.70
CA ALA A 445 7.47 6.55 -15.37
C ALA A 445 6.12 5.93 -14.94
N GLY A 446 6.11 4.69 -14.45
CA GLY A 446 4.91 4.02 -13.92
C GLY A 446 4.31 4.66 -12.66
N HIS A 447 4.96 5.67 -12.09
CA HIS A 447 4.40 6.47 -10.99
C HIS A 447 3.60 7.67 -11.47
N GLU A 448 3.74 8.08 -12.72
CA GLU A 448 3.00 9.22 -13.28
C GLU A 448 1.51 8.93 -13.36
N VAL A 449 0.71 9.90 -12.94
CA VAL A 449 -0.75 9.87 -13.09
C VAL A 449 -1.15 10.51 -14.42
N THR A 450 -2.23 10.00 -15.02
CA THR A 450 -2.82 10.60 -16.22
C THR A 450 -3.16 12.07 -15.98
N GLY A 451 -2.61 12.96 -16.81
CA GLY A 451 -2.76 14.41 -16.65
C GLY A 451 -1.51 15.13 -16.14
N THR A 452 -0.43 14.40 -15.82
CA THR A 452 0.89 15.00 -15.57
C THR A 452 1.36 15.81 -16.77
N ASP A 453 1.67 17.07 -16.52
CA ASP A 453 2.15 18.07 -17.47
C ASP A 453 3.43 18.71 -16.92
N TYR A 454 4.56 18.32 -17.52
CA TYR A 454 5.87 18.84 -17.16
C TYR A 454 6.00 20.28 -17.67
N PHE A 455 6.21 21.22 -16.75
CA PHE A 455 6.21 22.64 -17.08
C PHE A 455 7.59 23.29 -16.90
N LYS A 456 7.86 24.25 -17.78
CA LYS A 456 8.99 25.18 -17.67
C LYS A 456 8.58 26.41 -16.85
N VAL A 457 9.54 27.24 -16.47
CA VAL A 457 9.30 28.53 -15.81
C VAL A 457 9.71 29.71 -16.70
N PRO A 458 8.84 30.71 -16.92
CA PRO A 458 9.20 31.89 -17.70
C PRO A 458 10.14 32.81 -16.91
N PRO A 459 10.72 33.82 -17.59
CA PRO A 459 11.39 34.93 -16.93
C PRO A 459 10.51 35.56 -15.82
N GLY A 460 11.14 35.89 -14.69
CA GLY A 460 10.48 36.44 -13.51
C GLY A 460 10.32 35.41 -12.39
N THR A 461 9.27 35.56 -11.59
CA THR A 461 9.01 34.73 -10.41
C THR A 461 7.85 33.79 -10.66
N THR A 462 8.05 32.50 -10.38
CA THR A 462 7.02 31.46 -10.44
C THR A 462 6.91 30.79 -9.08
N GLU A 463 5.68 30.63 -8.59
CA GLU A 463 5.39 29.82 -7.41
C GLU A 463 4.98 28.40 -7.82
N VAL A 464 5.52 27.41 -7.12
CA VAL A 464 5.17 26.00 -7.27
C VAL A 464 4.73 25.49 -5.91
N GLN A 465 3.53 24.91 -5.84
CA GLN A 465 3.01 24.26 -4.65
C GLN A 465 3.37 22.78 -4.67
N PHE A 466 3.96 22.29 -3.59
CA PHE A 466 4.33 20.90 -3.39
C PHE A 466 3.44 20.25 -2.33
N TYR A 467 2.62 19.31 -2.79
CA TYR A 467 1.72 18.48 -2.00
C TYR A 467 2.32 17.09 -1.79
N TYR A 468 2.02 16.50 -0.65
CA TYR A 468 2.42 15.17 -0.21
C TYR A 468 1.34 14.60 0.72
N SER A 469 1.38 13.30 1.02
CA SER A 469 0.40 12.65 1.90
C SER A 469 0.35 13.27 3.30
N ASP A 470 -0.84 13.49 3.84
CA ASP A 470 -1.04 14.08 5.18
C ASP A 470 -0.37 13.27 6.31
N PHE A 471 -0.20 11.97 6.12
CA PHE A 471 0.49 11.07 7.06
C PHE A 471 2.02 11.08 6.92
N SER A 472 2.59 11.69 5.86
CA SER A 472 4.03 11.83 5.69
C SER A 472 4.58 12.88 6.65
N SER A 473 4.82 12.47 7.89
CA SER A 473 5.32 13.32 8.97
C SER A 473 6.57 12.70 9.61
N PRO A 474 7.75 13.35 9.54
CA PRO A 474 7.99 14.71 9.06
C PRO A 474 7.79 14.89 7.54
N PRO A 475 7.45 16.12 7.07
CA PRO A 475 7.30 16.41 5.65
C PRO A 475 8.54 16.06 4.83
N PRO A 476 8.39 15.62 3.57
CA PRO A 476 9.51 15.47 2.65
C PRO A 476 10.21 16.80 2.42
N THR A 477 11.51 16.79 2.12
CA THR A 477 12.21 18.01 1.67
C THR A 477 12.16 18.09 0.16
N ILE A 478 11.95 19.28 -0.39
CA ILE A 478 11.96 19.50 -1.84
C ILE A 478 12.94 20.61 -2.23
N LYS A 479 13.66 20.37 -3.32
CA LYS A 479 14.56 21.29 -3.99
C LYS A 479 14.18 21.36 -5.47
N ALA A 480 14.02 22.57 -6.00
CA ALA A 480 13.93 22.83 -7.43
C ALA A 480 15.25 23.43 -7.92
N LYS A 481 15.61 23.15 -9.17
CA LYS A 481 16.82 23.67 -9.80
C LYS A 481 16.49 24.12 -11.22
N ILE A 482 17.04 25.27 -11.62
CA ILE A 482 16.99 25.74 -13.01
C ILE A 482 18.37 26.11 -13.52
N ARG A 483 18.52 26.07 -14.83
CA ARG A 483 19.57 26.77 -15.57
C ARG A 483 18.93 27.85 -16.43
N GLU A 484 19.29 29.10 -16.17
CA GLU A 484 18.69 30.23 -16.90
C GLU A 484 19.06 30.20 -18.38
N VAL A 485 18.10 30.59 -19.22
CA VAL A 485 18.24 30.62 -20.68
C VAL A 485 18.12 32.07 -21.16
N TYR A 486 18.93 32.43 -22.15
CA TYR A 486 19.05 33.77 -22.68
C TYR A 486 18.98 33.77 -24.21
N LEU A 487 18.05 34.54 -24.77
CA LEU A 487 17.97 34.83 -26.21
C LEU A 487 19.12 35.73 -26.69
#